data_AF-A0A1H6LM55-F1
#
_entry.id   AF-A0A1H6LM55-F1
#
_cell.length_a   1.000
_cell.length_b   1.000
_cell.length_c   1.000
_cell.angle_alpha   90.00
_cell.angle_beta   90.00
_cell.angle_gamma   90.00
#
_symmetry.space_group_name_H-M   'P 1'
#
loop_
_entity.id
_entity.type
_entity.pdbx_description
1 polymer ?
#
loop_
_entity_poly.entity_id
_entity_poly.type
_entity_poly.pdbx_seq_one_letter_code
_entity_poly.pdbx_strand_id
1 'polypeptide(L)' 'MAKKAQRITLYKRIWARIRYWQNLRDISDSELAACLQVSDRTLKEYDRSAQHITLEKLDNFLYVNGMEFSDLMSL' A
#
# COMPACT_ATOMS: atom_id res chain seq x y z
N MET A 1 -34.77 -1.37 -3.67
CA MET A 1 -33.59 -1.21 -2.80
C MET A 1 -32.44 -0.69 -3.65
N ALA A 2 -31.90 0.49 -3.37
CA ALA A 2 -30.72 0.98 -4.09
C ALA A 2 -29.57 -0.02 -3.91
N LYS A 3 -28.97 -0.49 -5.00
CA LYS A 3 -27.72 -1.26 -4.92
C LYS A 3 -26.71 -0.38 -4.20
N LYS A 4 -26.40 -0.65 -2.94
CA LYS A 4 -25.26 -0.01 -2.26
C LYS A 4 -24.06 -0.25 -3.15
N ALA A 5 -23.48 0.83 -3.69
CA ALA A 5 -22.25 0.74 -4.47
C ALA A 5 -21.25 -0.10 -3.69
N GLN A 6 -20.62 -1.07 -4.37
CA GLN A 6 -19.70 -1.99 -3.73
C GLN A 6 -18.53 -1.18 -3.16
N ARG A 7 -18.52 -0.97 -1.85
CA ARG A 7 -17.52 -0.14 -1.18
C ARG A 7 -16.15 -0.78 -1.37
N ILE A 8 -15.22 -0.07 -2.00
CA ILE A 8 -13.81 -0.44 -1.97
C ILE A 8 -13.33 -0.24 -0.53
N THR A 9 -12.82 -1.31 0.07
CA THR A 9 -12.32 -1.29 1.45
C THR A 9 -11.08 -0.40 1.58
N LEU A 10 -10.88 0.16 2.77
CA LEU A 10 -9.79 1.10 3.04
C LEU A 10 -8.42 0.48 2.73
N TYR A 11 -8.17 -0.75 3.18
CA TYR A 11 -6.91 -1.45 2.92
C TYR A 11 -6.63 -1.67 1.43
N LYS A 12 -7.67 -1.91 0.60
CA LYS A 12 -7.50 -2.01 -0.86
C LYS A 12 -7.13 -0.66 -1.49
N ARG A 13 -7.72 0.43 -0.99
CA ARG A 13 -7.39 1.79 -1.44
C ARG A 13 -5.94 2.14 -1.10
N ILE A 14 -5.54 1.89 0.14
CA ILE A 14 -4.16 2.14 0.60
C ILE A 14 -3.17 1.34 -0.23
N TRP A 15 -3.42 0.03 -0.43
CA TRP A 15 -2.53 -0.81 -1.23
C TRP A 15 -2.43 -0.34 -2.68
N ALA A 16 -3.56 0.03 -3.30
CA ALA A 16 -3.56 0.57 -4.65
C ALA A 16 -2.71 1.85 -4.77
N ARG A 17 -2.76 2.74 -3.76
CA ARG A 17 -1.93 3.96 -3.72
C ARG A 17 -0.45 3.63 -3.55
N ILE A 18 -0.09 2.67 -2.69
CA ILE A 18 1.30 2.22 -2.51
C ILE A 18 1.85 1.64 -3.83
N ARG A 19 1.09 0.77 -4.50
CA ARG A 19 1.50 0.20 -5.80
C ARG A 19 1.58 1.27 -6.90
N TYR A 20 0.67 2.24 -6.90
CA TYR A 20 0.74 3.37 -7.82
C TYR A 20 2.00 4.22 -7.58
N TRP A 21 2.32 4.53 -6.33
CA TRP A 21 3.55 5.20 -5.94
C TRP A 21 4.80 4.44 -6.41
N GLN A 22 4.83 3.12 -6.22
CA GLN A 22 5.93 2.27 -6.67
C GLN A 22 6.15 2.41 -8.18
N ASN A 23 5.07 2.32 -8.97
CA ASN A 23 5.13 2.46 -10.43
C ASN A 23 5.58 3.86 -10.85
N LEU A 24 5.11 4.92 -10.18
CA LEU A 24 5.51 6.30 -10.46
C LEU A 24 7.00 6.56 -10.24
N ARG A 25 7.61 5.83 -9.30
CA ARG A 25 9.02 5.98 -8.92
C ARG A 25 9.95 4.97 -9.59
N ASP A 26 9.40 4.05 -10.40
CA ASP A 26 10.14 2.93 -11.01
C ASP A 26 10.91 2.09 -9.98
N ILE A 27 10.28 1.82 -8.84
CA ILE A 27 10.87 1.08 -7.72
C ILE A 27 10.53 -0.42 -7.84
N SER A 28 11.52 -1.28 -7.62
CA SER A 28 11.34 -2.73 -7.67
C SER A 28 10.50 -3.27 -6.50
N ASP A 29 9.97 -4.48 -6.66
CA ASP A 29 9.24 -5.15 -5.57
C ASP A 29 10.11 -5.33 -4.31
N SER A 30 11.39 -5.68 -4.47
CA SER A 30 12.29 -5.91 -3.34
C SER A 30 12.57 -4.60 -2.58
N GLU A 31 12.67 -3.47 -3.28
CA GLU A 31 12.81 -2.16 -2.64
C GLU A 31 11.52 -1.75 -1.91
N LEU A 32 10.35 -1.96 -2.51
CA LEU A 32 9.08 -1.70 -1.83
C LEU A 32 8.92 -2.59 -0.58
N ALA A 33 9.31 -3.86 -0.67
CA ALA A 33 9.30 -4.78 0.47
C ALA A 33 10.22 -4.28 1.60
N ALA A 34 11.38 -3.72 1.26
CA ALA A 34 12.28 -3.09 2.22
C ALA A 34 11.66 -1.85 2.88
N CYS A 35 11.00 -0.97 2.12
CA CYS A 35 10.29 0.19 2.67
C CYS A 35 9.20 -0.22 3.68
N LEU A 36 8.47 -1.29 3.39
CA LEU A 36 7.44 -1.84 4.27
C LEU A 36 8.03 -2.68 5.41
N GLN A 37 9.32 -3.00 5.40
CA GLN A 37 9.97 -3.96 6.29
C GLN A 37 9.24 -5.33 6.31
N VAL A 38 9.06 -5.90 5.12
CA VAL A 38 8.51 -7.24 4.90
C VAL A 38 9.38 -8.02 3.91
N SER A 39 9.12 -9.32 3.78
CA SER A 39 9.75 -10.12 2.73
C SER A 39 9.05 -9.94 1.38
N ASP A 40 9.76 -10.19 0.27
CA ASP A 40 9.17 -10.22 -1.09
C ASP A 40 7.99 -11.19 -1.19
N ARG A 41 8.03 -12.29 -0.43
CA ARG A 41 6.91 -13.22 -0.33
C ARG A 41 5.68 -12.55 0.28
N THR A 42 5.85 -11.85 1.39
CA THR A 42 4.76 -11.14 2.09
C THR A 42 4.21 -10.01 1.22
N LEU A 43 5.07 -9.27 0.50
CA LEU A 43 4.65 -8.25 -0.44
C LEU A 43 3.70 -8.82 -1.51
N LYS A 44 4.05 -9.96 -2.10
CA LYS A 44 3.21 -10.66 -3.09
C LYS A 44 1.90 -11.19 -2.49
N GLU A 45 1.89 -11.52 -1.20
CA GLU A 45 0.66 -11.91 -0.50
C GLU A 45 -0.31 -10.72 -0.36
N TYR A 46 0.19 -9.49 -0.22
CA TYR A 46 -0.66 -8.29 -0.16
C TYR A 46 -1.39 -7.99 -1.47
N ASP A 47 -0.85 -8.37 -2.62
CA ASP A 47 -1.57 -8.29 -3.90
C ASP A 47 -2.82 -9.17 -3.94
N ARG A 48 -2.79 -10.28 -3.21
CA ARG A 48 -3.93 -11.19 -3.05
C ARG A 48 -4.85 -10.75 -1.92
N SER A 49 -4.26 -10.28 -0.81
CA SER A 49 -4.96 -9.99 0.44
C SER A 49 -4.34 -8.81 1.18
N ALA A 50 -4.60 -7.60 0.70
CA ALA A 50 -4.14 -6.34 1.30
C ALA A 50 -4.67 -6.08 2.72
N GLN A 51 -5.62 -6.88 3.23
CA GLN A 51 -6.15 -6.75 4.59
C GLN A 51 -5.10 -7.01 5.69
N HIS A 52 -3.99 -7.68 5.34
CA HIS A 52 -2.90 -7.99 6.26
C HIS A 52 -1.80 -6.93 6.30
N ILE A 53 -1.95 -5.84 5.54
CA ILE A 53 -1.10 -4.65 5.70
C ILE A 53 -1.50 -4.00 7.02
N THR A 54 -0.58 -4.02 7.98
CA THR A 54 -0.80 -3.38 9.28
C THR A 54 -0.48 -1.88 9.19
N LEU A 55 -1.01 -1.11 10.14
CA LEU A 55 -0.70 0.31 10.25
C LEU A 55 0.79 0.55 10.49
N GLU A 56 1.47 -0.34 11.21
CA GLU A 56 2.92 -0.30 11.40
C GLU A 56 3.69 -0.38 10.07
N LYS A 57 3.27 -1.26 9.15
CA LYS A 57 3.93 -1.37 7.84
C LYS A 57 3.68 -0.14 6.98
N LEU A 58 2.47 0.41 7.03
CA LEU A 58 2.16 1.68 6.38
C LEU A 58 2.99 2.84 6.97
N ASP A 59 3.13 2.91 8.30
CA ASP A 59 3.91 3.94 8.98
C ASP A 59 5.39 3.86 8.61
N ASN A 60 5.98 2.66 8.60
CA ASN A 60 7.34 2.42 8.11
C ASN A 60 7.52 2.93 6.66
N PHE A 61 6.58 2.59 5.78
CA PHE A 61 6.61 3.05 4.39
C PHE A 61 6.58 4.58 4.28
N LEU A 62 5.70 5.23 5.04
CA LEU A 62 5.57 6.69 5.06
C LEU A 62 6.85 7.35 5.61
N TYR A 63 7.37 6.83 6.72
CA TYR A 63 8.59 7.32 7.37
C TYR A 63 9.81 7.23 6.46
N VAL A 64 10.06 6.05 5.87
CA VAL A 64 11.22 5.82 4.97
C VAL A 64 11.20 6.74 3.76
N ASN A 65 10.00 7.07 3.26
CA ASN A 65 9.83 7.91 2.09
C ASN A 65 9.62 9.40 2.41
N GLY A 66 9.69 9.80 3.69
CA GLY A 66 9.45 11.17 4.13
C GLY A 66 8.10 11.71 3.66
N MET A 67 7.06 10.87 3.70
CA MET A 67 5.75 11.12 3.10
C MET A 67 4.65 11.15 4.16
N GLU A 68 3.73 12.11 4.08
CA GLU A 68 2.52 12.09 4.93
C GLU A 68 1.45 11.18 4.34
N PHE A 69 0.56 10.64 5.19
CA PHE A 69 -0.53 9.79 4.72
C PHE A 69 -1.45 10.52 3.73
N SER A 70 -1.66 11.83 3.90
CA SER A 70 -2.44 12.66 2.96
C SER A 70 -1.83 12.67 1.57
N ASP A 71 -0.51 12.72 1.48
CA ASP A 71 0.22 12.78 0.22
C ASP A 71 0.01 11.47 -0.55
N LEU A 72 0.20 10.32 0.12
CA LEU A 72 -0.08 8.99 -0.45
C LEU A 72 -1.50 8.88 -0.99
N MET A 73 -2.48 9.39 -0.25
CA MET A 73 -3.89 9.30 -0.65
C MET A 73 -4.24 10.23 -1.83
N SER A 74 -3.43 11.27 -2.04
CA SER A 74 -3.58 12.27 -3.11
C SER A 74 -2.89 11.92 -4.43
N LEU A 75 -1.94 10.98 -4.44
CA LEU A 75 -1.30 10.44 -5.67
C LEU A 75 -2.33 9.87 -6.63
#